data_AF-A0A522SYP5-F1
#
_entry.id   AF-A0A522SYP5-F1
#
_cell.length_a   1.000
_cell.length_b   1.000
_cell.length_c   1.000
_cell.angle_alpha   90.00
_cell.angle_beta   90.00
_cell.angle_gamma   90.00
#
_symmetry.space_group_name_H-M   'P 1'
#
loop_
_entity.id
_entity.type
_entity.pdbx_description
1 polymer ?
#
loop_
_entity_poly.entity_id
_entity_poly.type
_entity_poly.pdbx_seq_one_letter_code
_entity_poly.pdbx_strand_id
1 'polypeptide(L)' 'MLDKATLKASLKQAFVDQENKTTNLDAVLDDLCTKISAAIDMYVKGAQINYTTGLTAPNGPVTGTFGGNLS' A
#
# COMPACT_ATOMS: atom_id res chain seq x y z
N MET A 1 8.61 5.67 8.59
CA MET A 1 7.83 6.67 7.84
C MET A 1 7.44 6.06 6.50
N LEU A 2 6.22 6.30 6.03
CA LEU A 2 5.74 5.73 4.77
C LEU A 2 6.59 6.17 3.56
N ASP A 3 7.01 5.22 2.73
CA ASP A 3 7.92 5.48 1.61
C ASP A 3 7.18 6.03 0.38
N LYS A 4 6.98 7.34 0.39
CA LYS A 4 6.33 8.08 -0.69
C LYS A 4 7.17 8.09 -1.99
N ALA A 5 8.49 7.92 -1.88
CA ALA A 5 9.37 7.91 -3.05
C ALA A 5 9.15 6.63 -3.87
N THR A 6 9.08 5.49 -3.18
CA THR A 6 8.77 4.19 -3.79
C THR A 6 7.36 4.18 -4.40
N LEU A 7 6.34 4.68 -3.67
CA LEU A 7 4.98 4.80 -4.24
C LEU A 7 4.97 5.63 -5.53
N LYS A 8 5.62 6.80 -5.53
CA LYS A 8 5.70 7.67 -6.71
C LYS A 8 6.40 6.97 -7.88
N ALA A 9 7.44 6.19 -7.63
CA ALA A 9 8.13 5.42 -8.66
C ALA A 9 7.23 4.32 -9.24
N SER A 10 6.51 3.57 -8.40
CA SER A 10 5.57 2.53 -8.83
C SER A 10 4.43 3.08 -9.68
N LEU A 11 3.85 4.23 -9.30
CA LEU A 11 2.81 4.88 -10.10
C LEU A 11 3.34 5.29 -11.47
N LYS A 12 4.52 5.93 -11.53
CA LYS A 12 5.15 6.29 -12.81
C LYS A 12 5.38 5.07 -13.70
N GLN A 13 5.88 3.97 -13.13
CA GLN A 13 6.09 2.74 -13.88
C GLN A 13 4.78 2.19 -14.43
N ALA A 14 3.68 2.24 -13.65
CA ALA A 14 2.37 1.80 -14.11
C ALA A 14 1.89 2.57 -15.34
N PHE A 15 2.16 3.88 -15.43
CA PHE A 15 1.86 4.71 -16.61
C PHE A 15 2.79 4.39 -17.79
N VAL A 16 4.10 4.26 -17.57
CA VAL A 16 5.08 3.92 -18.62
C VAL A 16 4.79 2.55 -19.23
N ASP A 17 4.35 1.59 -18.43
CA ASP A 17 3.98 0.25 -18.89
C ASP A 17 2.78 0.26 -19.85
N GLN A 18 1.98 1.34 -19.83
CA GLN A 18 0.83 1.51 -20.73
C GLN A 18 1.16 2.32 -21.99
N GLU A 19 2.23 3.13 -22.02
CA GLU A 19 2.58 3.99 -23.16
C GLU A 19 2.81 3.23 -24.48
N ASN A 20 3.01 1.91 -24.43
CA ASN A 20 3.27 1.07 -25.60
C ASN A 20 2.30 -0.12 -25.76
N LYS A 21 1.25 -0.22 -24.95
CA LYS A 21 0.30 -1.34 -24.99
C LYS A 21 -0.92 -0.98 -25.85
N THR A 22 -0.90 -1.45 -27.11
CA THR A 22 -2.08 -1.81 -27.93
C THR A 22 -3.18 -0.72 -28.18
N THR A 23 -4.14 -1.04 -29.06
CA THR A 23 -5.32 -0.24 -29.43
C THR A 23 -6.54 -0.49 -28.54
N ASN A 24 -6.48 -1.45 -27.61
CA ASN A 24 -7.57 -1.76 -26.68
C ASN A 24 -7.43 -0.97 -25.38
N LEU A 25 -8.03 0.23 -25.38
CA LEU A 25 -7.97 1.19 -24.27
C LEU A 25 -8.55 0.63 -22.95
N ASP A 26 -9.62 -0.17 -23.00
CA ASP A 26 -10.24 -0.71 -21.78
C ASP A 26 -9.31 -1.67 -21.04
N ALA A 27 -8.62 -2.56 -21.77
CA ALA A 27 -7.66 -3.47 -21.18
C ALA A 27 -6.43 -2.74 -20.58
N VAL A 28 -6.03 -1.63 -21.21
CA VAL A 28 -4.94 -0.77 -20.73
C VAL A 28 -5.33 -0.05 -19.44
N LEU A 29 -6.56 0.47 -19.38
CA LEU A 29 -7.09 1.12 -18.19
C LEU A 29 -7.24 0.13 -17.03
N ASP A 30 -7.71 -1.08 -17.29
CA ASP A 30 -7.89 -2.11 -16.25
C ASP A 30 -6.53 -2.56 -15.65
N ASP A 31 -5.50 -2.74 -16.49
CA ASP A 31 -4.13 -3.03 -16.04
C ASP A 31 -3.54 -1.86 -15.23
N LEU A 32 -3.76 -0.61 -15.68
CA LEU A 32 -3.31 0.58 -14.95
C LEU A 32 -3.98 0.68 -13.57
N CYS A 33 -5.30 0.54 -13.50
CA CYS A 33 -6.05 0.56 -12.25
C CYS A 33 -5.60 -0.54 -11.28
N THR A 34 -5.33 -1.73 -11.79
CA THR A 34 -4.80 -2.86 -11.00
C THR A 34 -3.43 -2.52 -10.40
N LYS A 35 -2.52 -1.97 -11.20
CA LYS A 35 -1.16 -1.59 -10.75
C LYS A 35 -1.17 -0.46 -9.73
N ILE A 36 -2.02 0.55 -9.94
CA ILE A 36 -2.19 1.65 -8.98
C ILE A 36 -2.72 1.13 -7.64
N SER A 37 -3.74 0.28 -7.67
CA SER A 37 -4.34 -0.29 -6.46
C SER A 37 -3.33 -1.12 -5.66
N ALA A 38 -2.52 -1.95 -6.34
CA ALA A 38 -1.47 -2.74 -5.71
C ALA A 38 -0.36 -1.87 -5.09
N ALA A 39 0.03 -0.79 -5.76
CA ALA A 39 1.03 0.14 -5.24
C ALA A 39 0.53 0.85 -3.97
N ILE A 40 -0.75 1.22 -3.93
CA ILE A 40 -1.38 1.82 -2.75
C ILE A 40 -1.45 0.82 -1.59
N ASP A 41 -1.89 -0.42 -1.84
CA ASP A 41 -1.96 -1.48 -0.83
C ASP A 41 -0.59 -1.74 -0.19
N MET A 42 0.47 -1.85 -1.01
CA MET A 42 1.83 -2.03 -0.53
C MET A 42 2.31 -0.84 0.30
N TYR A 43 1.98 0.39 -0.12
CA TYR A 43 2.31 1.60 0.62
C TYR A 43 1.60 1.62 1.99
N VAL A 44 0.31 1.31 2.05
CA VAL A 44 -0.47 1.28 3.30
C VAL A 44 0.02 0.17 4.25
N LYS A 45 0.38 -1.01 3.72
CA LYS A 45 1.00 -2.09 4.51
C LYS A 45 2.35 -1.72 5.10
N GLY A 46 3.08 -0.77 4.50
CA GLY A 46 4.30 -0.20 5.06
C GLY A 46 4.06 0.77 6.23
N ALA A 47 2.81 1.07 6.59
CA ALA A 47 2.49 1.95 7.70
C ALA A 47 2.85 1.28 9.03
N GLN A 48 3.77 1.90 9.77
CA GLN A 48 4.02 1.51 11.14
C GLN A 48 2.96 2.14 12.06
N ILE A 49 2.33 1.31 12.88
CA ILE A 49 1.45 1.78 13.95
C ILE A 49 2.33 2.24 15.11
N ASN A 50 2.38 3.56 15.32
CA ASN A 50 3.07 4.15 16.47
C ASN A 50 2.12 4.19 17.67
N TYR A 51 2.36 3.32 18.65
CA TYR A 51 1.66 3.36 19.93
C TYR A 51 2.24 4.50 20.78
N THR A 52 1.50 5.61 20.90
CA THR A 52 1.89 6.78 21.71
C THR A 52 1.71 6.52 23.21
N THR A 53 0.83 5.59 23.56
CA THR A 53 0.66 5.02 24.90
C THR A 53 0.74 3.50 24.76
N GLY A 54 1.48 2.83 25.65
CA GLY A 54 1.56 1.37 25.63
C GLY A 54 0.14 0.76 25.64
N LEU A 55 -0.07 -0.28 24.83
CA LEU A 55 -1.31 -1.05 24.90
C LEU A 55 -1.41 -1.63 26.33
N THR A 56 -2.30 -1.10 27.16
CA THR A 56 -2.52 -1.59 28.53
C THR A 56 -3.70 -2.57 28.51
N ALA A 57 -3.44 -3.83 28.82
CA ALA A 57 -4.49 -4.77 29.20
C ALA A 57 -4.82 -4.56 30.69
N PRO A 58 -5.98 -5.04 31.19
CA PRO A 58 -6.29 -4.99 32.62
C PRO A 58 -5.22 -5.66 33.52
N ASN A 59 -4.33 -6.46 32.93
CA ASN A 59 -3.37 -7.32 33.62
C ASN A 59 -1.90 -6.88 33.39
N GLY A 60 -1.64 -5.73 32.77
CA GLY A 60 -0.29 -5.24 32.48
C GLY A 60 -0.04 -4.86 31.02
N PRO A 61 1.23 -4.61 30.62
CA PRO A 61 1.58 -4.27 29.25
C PRO A 61 1.18 -5.41 28.29
N VAL A 62 0.54 -5.08 27.18
CA VAL A 62 0.30 -6.06 26.12
C VAL A 62 1.63 -6.45 25.48
N THR A 63 2.07 -7.67 25.77
CA THR A 63 3.18 -8.33 25.07
C THR A 63 2.59 -9.23 23.97
N GLY A 64 2.39 -8.67 22.77
CA GLY A 64 1.84 -9.43 21.64
C GLY A 64 1.81 -8.62 20.33
N THR A 65 1.85 -9.32 19.21
CA THR A 65 1.74 -8.73 17.87
C THR A 65 0.33 -8.18 17.64
N PHE A 66 0.22 -6.99 17.06
CA PHE A 66 -1.08 -6.42 16.67
C PHE A 66 -1.72 -7.27 15.56
N GLY A 67 -2.78 -7.99 15.90
CA GLY A 67 -3.58 -8.78 14.95
C GLY A 67 -4.70 -7.96 14.32
N GLY A 68 -4.40 -6.78 13.78
CA GLY A 68 -5.38 -6.03 13.00
C GLY A 68 -5.17 -6.28 11.52
N ASN A 69 -6.22 -6.73 10.83
CA ASN A 69 -6.28 -6.62 9.37
C ASN A 69 -6.34 -5.14 9.03
N LEU A 70 -5.29 -4.62 8.38
CA LEU A 70 -5.44 -3.41 7.58
C LEU A 70 -6.25 -3.83 6.35
N SER A 71 -7.58 -3.77 6.48
CA SER A 71 -8.54 -3.92 5.38
C SER A 71 -8.59 -2.67 4.53
#